data_AF-A0A2N8EKU8-F1
#
_entry.id   AF-A0A2N8EKU8-F1
#
_cell.length_a   1.000
_cell.length_b   1.000
_cell.length_c   1.000
_cell.angle_alpha   90.00
_cell.angle_beta   90.00
_cell.angle_gamma   90.00
#
_symmetry.space_group_name_H-M   'P 1'
#
loop_
_entity.id
_entity.type
_entity.pdbx_description
1 polymer ?
#
loop_
_entity_poly.entity_id
_entity_poly.type
_entity_poly.pdbx_seq_one_letter_code
_entity_poly.pdbx_strand_id
1 'polypeptide(L)'
;HLRLGPGELRSGGFRRRSILADAFEALLGAVYLDAGLDSARGLVERLWRARVVALATTPPPKDPKTRLQEWLQARSLGLPAYSVERISG
;
A
#
# COMPACT_ATOMS: atom_id res chain seq x y z
N HIS A 1 -17.08 -8.68 14.85
CA HIS A 1 -16.86 -7.25 15.17
C HIS A 1 -15.65 -7.14 16.10
N LEU A 2 -14.84 -6.08 15.99
CA LEU A 2 -13.68 -5.87 16.86
C LEU A 2 -14.15 -5.25 18.19
N ARG A 3 -13.75 -5.83 19.33
CA ARG A 3 -14.07 -5.30 20.65
C ARG A 3 -13.02 -4.28 21.06
N LEU A 4 -13.43 -3.05 21.34
CA LEU A 4 -12.56 -1.94 21.68
C LEU A 4 -12.81 -1.46 23.10
N GLY A 5 -11.75 -1.03 23.78
CA GLY A 5 -11.85 -0.44 25.12
C GLY A 5 -12.58 0.91 25.09
N PRO A 6 -13.12 1.37 26.24
CA PRO A 6 -13.89 2.62 26.32
C PRO A 6 -13.10 3.86 25.86
N GLY A 7 -11.80 3.92 26.16
CA GLY A 7 -10.92 5.01 25.70
C GLY A 7 -10.80 5.06 24.18
N GLU A 8 -10.70 3.89 23.55
CA GLU A 8 -10.52 3.74 22.12
C GLU A 8 -11.81 4.03 21.33
N LEU A 9 -12.97 3.69 21.91
CA LEU A 9 -14.26 4.09 21.37
C LEU A 9 -14.45 5.62 21.42
N ARG A 10 -14.08 6.26 22.54
CA ARG A 10 -14.20 7.72 22.72
C ARG A 10 -13.32 8.51 21.75
N SER A 11 -12.15 7.99 21.39
CA SER A 11 -11.25 8.63 20.41
C SER A 11 -11.61 8.34 18.95
N GLY A 12 -12.69 7.60 18.67
CA GLY A 12 -13.11 7.24 17.32
C GLY A 12 -12.32 6.08 16.70
N GLY A 13 -11.65 5.27 17.53
CA GLY A 13 -10.84 4.12 17.14
C GLY A 13 -11.51 3.12 16.20
N PHE A 14 -12.81 2.92 16.37
CA PHE A 14 -13.59 2.02 15.51
C PHE A 14 -13.59 2.43 14.03
N ARG A 15 -13.24 3.68 13.70
CA ARG A 15 -13.08 4.18 12.31
C ARG A 15 -11.63 4.17 11.83
N ARG A 16 -10.65 3.95 12.71
CA ARG A 16 -9.23 3.96 12.35
C ARG A 16 -8.88 2.69 11.58
N ARG A 17 -8.54 2.86 10.31
CA ARG A 17 -8.07 1.75 9.45
C ARG A 17 -6.84 1.04 10.02
N SER A 18 -5.96 1.77 10.72
CA SER A 18 -4.77 1.20 11.36
C SER A 18 -5.14 0.14 12.41
N ILE A 19 -6.15 0.39 13.26
CA ILE A 19 -6.55 -0.58 14.30
C ILE A 19 -7.07 -1.89 13.69
N LEU A 20 -7.80 -1.80 12.58
CA LEU A 20 -8.23 -2.99 11.86
C LEU A 20 -7.04 -3.73 11.24
N ALA A 21 -6.06 -3.01 10.71
CA ALA A 21 -4.84 -3.61 10.17
C ALA A 21 -4.03 -4.29 11.27
N ASP A 22 -3.80 -3.61 12.40
CA ASP A 22 -3.06 -4.14 13.56
C ASP A 22 -3.73 -5.42 14.11
N ALA A 23 -5.06 -5.40 14.24
CA ALA A 23 -5.81 -6.59 14.68
C ALA A 23 -5.71 -7.75 13.69
N PHE A 24 -5.66 -7.44 12.39
CA PHE A 24 -5.48 -8.44 11.35
C PHE A 24 -4.05 -9.02 11.36
N GLU A 25 -3.02 -8.19 11.54
CA GLU A 25 -1.63 -8.64 11.69
C GLU A 25 -1.46 -9.51 12.94
N ALA A 26 -2.08 -9.14 14.06
CA ALA A 26 -2.09 -9.94 15.27
C ALA A 26 -2.74 -11.32 15.06
N LEU A 27 -3.82 -11.40 14.26
CA LEU A 27 -4.44 -12.67 13.88
C LEU A 27 -3.48 -13.55 13.06
N LEU A 28 -2.76 -12.98 12.10
CA LEU A 28 -1.75 -13.72 11.34
C LEU A 28 -0.61 -14.20 12.24
N GLY A 29 -0.17 -13.37 13.18
CA GLY A 29 0.81 -13.73 14.19
C GLY A 29 0.33 -14.89 15.07
N ALA A 30 -0.94 -14.90 15.49
CA ALA A 30 -1.52 -16.00 16.25
C ALA A 30 -1.51 -17.32 15.45
N VAL A 31 -1.87 -17.29 14.17
CA VAL A 31 -1.80 -18.48 13.29
C VAL A 31 -0.35 -18.96 13.13
N TYR A 32 0.60 -18.05 13.02
CA TYR A 32 2.02 -18.39 12.96
C TYR A 32 2.49 -19.09 14.25
N LEU A 33 2.11 -18.57 15.42
CA LEU A 33 2.48 -19.15 16.71
C LEU A 33 1.82 -20.52 16.96
N ASP A 34 0.58 -20.71 16.49
CA ASP A 34 -0.19 -21.94 16.68
C ASP A 34 0.17 -23.05 15.67
N ALA A 35 0.31 -22.70 14.39
CA ALA A 35 0.40 -23.65 13.28
C ALA A 35 1.68 -23.53 12.43
N GLY A 36 2.62 -22.66 12.82
CA GLY A 36 3.91 -22.48 12.16
C GLY A 36 3.88 -21.66 10.88
N LEU A 37 5.07 -21.48 10.29
CA LEU A 37 5.30 -20.59 9.15
C LEU A 37 4.55 -20.99 7.88
N ASP A 38 4.52 -22.27 7.54
CA ASP A 38 3.95 -22.72 6.27
C ASP A 38 2.42 -22.53 6.26
N SER A 39 1.75 -22.80 7.38
CA SER A 39 0.32 -22.55 7.56
C SER A 39 0.00 -21.06 7.46
N ALA A 40 0.78 -20.21 8.15
CA ALA A 40 0.62 -18.76 8.09
C ALA A 40 0.87 -18.21 6.68
N ARG A 41 1.92 -18.69 5.98
CA ARG A 41 2.22 -18.33 4.59
C ARG A 41 1.06 -18.69 3.67
N GLY A 42 0.56 -19.93 3.75
CA GLY A 42 -0.58 -20.38 2.94
C GLY A 42 -1.83 -19.54 3.16
N LEU A 43 -2.08 -19.10 4.41
CA LEU A 43 -3.18 -18.19 4.73
C LEU A 43 -3.00 -16.81 4.06
N VAL A 44 -1.83 -16.19 4.20
CA VAL A 44 -1.53 -14.88 3.60
C VAL A 44 -1.64 -14.96 2.07
N GLU A 45 -1.03 -15.97 1.47
CA GLU A 45 -1.10 -16.18 0.02
C GLU A 45 -2.54 -16.32 -0.45
N ARG A 46 -3.37 -17.12 0.23
CA ARG A 46 -4.78 -17.28 -0.14
C ARG A 46 -5.56 -15.96 -0.06
N LEU A 47 -5.31 -15.14 0.95
CA LEU A 47 -6.02 -13.87 1.16
C LEU A 47 -5.54 -12.74 0.20
N TRP A 48 -4.27 -12.76 -0.22
CA TRP A 48 -3.67 -11.72 -1.07
C TRP A 48 -3.46 -12.09 -2.53
N ARG A 49 -3.54 -13.38 -2.91
CA ARG A 49 -3.22 -13.86 -4.28
C ARG A 49 -3.85 -12.99 -5.38
N ALA A 50 -5.15 -12.76 -5.31
CA ALA A 50 -5.86 -11.97 -6.33
C ALA A 50 -5.35 -10.51 -6.41
N ARG A 51 -5.05 -9.89 -5.27
CA ARG A 51 -4.54 -8.51 -5.21
C ARG A 51 -3.12 -8.41 -5.74
N VAL A 52 -2.26 -9.36 -5.40
CA VAL A 52 -0.88 -9.42 -5.88
C VAL A 52 -0.85 -9.64 -7.39
N VAL A 53 -1.68 -10.54 -7.92
CA VAL A 53 -1.81 -10.76 -9.36
C VAL A 53 -2.28 -9.49 -10.07
N ALA A 54 -3.28 -8.79 -9.54
CA ALA A 54 -3.77 -7.54 -10.12
C ALA A 54 -2.73 -6.42 -10.13
N LEU A 55 -1.86 -6.36 -9.10
CA LEU A 55 -0.73 -5.43 -9.05
C LEU A 55 0.36 -5.79 -10.07
N ALA A 56 0.62 -7.09 -10.28
CA ALA A 56 1.59 -7.52 -11.29
C ALA A 56 1.14 -7.14 -12.72
N THR A 57 -0.17 -7.13 -12.98
CA THR A 57 -0.73 -6.72 -14.28
C THR A 57 -0.85 -5.20 -14.45
N THR A 58 -0.73 -4.43 -13.37
CA THR A 58 -0.86 -2.97 -13.40
C THR A 58 0.44 -2.35 -12.91
N PRO A 59 1.38 -1.96 -13.80
CA PRO A 59 2.60 -1.30 -13.37
C PRO A 59 2.23 -0.07 -12.52
N PRO A 60 2.96 0.19 -11.42
CA PRO A 60 2.69 1.35 -10.59
C PRO A 60 2.67 2.60 -11.48
N PRO A 61 1.74 3.54 -11.24
CA PRO A 61 1.67 4.75 -12.04
C PRO A 61 3.02 5.46 -11.95
N LYS A 62 3.77 5.45 -13.06
CA LYS A 62 5.01 6.23 -13.16
C LYS A 62 4.65 7.69 -12.93
N ASP A 63 5.45 8.38 -12.14
CA ASP A 63 5.23 9.81 -11.91
C ASP A 63 5.28 10.57 -13.25
N PRO A 64 4.51 11.66 -13.39
CA PRO A 64 4.43 12.39 -14.65
C PRO A 64 5.78 12.88 -15.19
N LYS A 65 6.77 13.17 -14.32
CA LYS A 65 8.09 13.65 -14.76
C LYS A 65 8.87 12.51 -15.42
N THR A 66 8.93 11.35 -14.78
CA THR A 66 9.58 10.15 -15.35
C THR A 66 8.91 9.77 -16.68
N ARG A 67 7.57 9.81 -16.75
CA ARG A 67 6.85 9.52 -18.00
C ARG A 67 7.21 10.48 -19.13
N LEU A 68 7.30 11.78 -18.85
CA LEU A 68 7.68 12.78 -19.85
C LEU A 68 9.11 12.58 -20.32
N GLN A 69 10.02 12.33 -19.39
CA GLN A 69 11.44 12.09 -19.70
C GLN A 69 11.61 10.88 -20.63
N GLU A 70 11.00 9.74 -20.31
CA GLU A 70 11.07 8.53 -21.14
C GLU A 70 10.44 8.76 -22.53
N TRP A 71 9.32 9.51 -22.60
CA TRP A 71 8.65 9.83 -23.87
C TRP A 71 9.51 10.68 -24.80
N LEU A 72 10.28 11.64 -24.24
CA LEU A 72 11.22 12.48 -24.97
C LEU A 72 12.44 11.68 -25.43
N GLN A 73 13.04 10.90 -24.52
CA GLN A 73 14.19 10.06 -24.81
C GLN A 73 13.90 9.02 -25.90
N ALA A 74 12.71 8.39 -25.86
CA ALA A 74 12.28 7.43 -26.88
C ALA A 74 12.15 8.04 -28.29
N ARG A 75 12.11 9.38 -28.40
CA ARG A 75 12.04 10.13 -29.65
C ARG A 75 13.36 10.84 -30.00
N SER A 76 14.44 10.53 -29.28
CA SER A 76 15.73 11.21 -29.41
C SER A 76 15.63 12.74 -29.21
N LEU A 77 14.66 13.18 -28.41
CA LEU A 77 14.52 14.58 -28.01
C LEU A 77 15.35 14.85 -26.75
N GLY A 78 15.70 16.13 -26.54
CA GLY A 78 16.40 16.57 -25.33
C GLY A 78 15.57 16.34 -24.05
N LEU A 79 16.26 16.35 -22.90
CA LEU A 79 15.62 16.26 -21.59
C LEU A 79 14.71 17.47 -21.32
N PRO A 80 13.62 17.31 -20.55
CA PRO A 80 12.74 18.42 -20.21
C PRO A 80 13.46 19.40 -19.27
N ALA A 81 13.41 20.70 -19.61
CA ALA A 81 13.88 21.79 -18.76
C ALA A 81 12.69 22.42 -18.02
N TYR A 82 12.87 22.75 -16.75
CA TYR A 82 11.84 23.35 -15.91
C TYR A 82 12.35 24.66 -15.31
N SER A 83 11.58 25.75 -15.47
CA SER A 83 11.78 27.04 -14.80
C SER A 83 10.62 27.31 -13.84
N VAL A 84 10.91 27.97 -12.72
CA VAL A 84 9.86 28.46 -11.82
C VAL A 84 9.39 29.82 -12.31
N GLU A 85 8.17 29.89 -12.85
CA GLU A 85 7.59 31.13 -13.40
C GLU A 85 7.06 32.08 -12.32
N ARG A 86 6.54 31.53 -11.22
CA ARG A 86 5.93 32.31 -10.14
C ARG A 86 6.03 31.58 -8.82
N ILE A 87 6.37 32.31 -7.76
CA ILE A 87 6.24 31.89 -6.37
C ILE A 87 5.43 32.98 -5.66
N SER A 88 4.38 32.58 -4.95
CA SER A 88 3.57 33.49 -4.12
C SER A 88 3.44 32.89 -2.72
N GLY A 89 3.63 33.72 -1.70
CA GLY A 89 3.39 33.42 -0.29
C GLY A 89 2.31 34.33 0.29
#